data_AF-A0A2G2WZS5-F1
#
_entry.id   AF-A0A2G2WZS5-F1
#
_cell.length_a   1.000
_cell.length_b   1.000
_cell.length_c   1.000
_cell.angle_alpha   90.00
_cell.angle_beta   90.00
_cell.angle_gamma   90.00
#
_symmetry.space_group_name_H-M   'P 1'
#
loop_
_entity.id
_entity.type
_entity.pdbx_description
1 polymer ?
#
loop_
_entity_poly.entity_id
_entity_poly.type
_entity_poly.pdbx_seq_one_letter_code
_entity_poly.pdbx_strand_id
1 'polypeptide(L)'
;MVQGSRKWHEKLPFALLGYRITVRTSTGTTLYLLVYRTKSVIPAEVEIPSLRVIVEARIDDDEWLYHRRMARAYNKKVCPRNFEVGQLVLRRILPHQVEAKGKFSPNWQGPFVVKKVLSNRALYLTDIEGEMAEMAINADAVKRYYV
;
A
#
# COMPACT_ATOMS: atom_id res chain seq x y z
N MET A 1 9.50 27.48 18.62
CA MET A 1 8.27 27.99 17.97
C MET A 1 8.12 27.34 16.61
N VAL A 2 7.20 26.39 16.44
CA VAL A 2 6.99 25.67 15.18
C VAL A 2 6.17 26.55 14.24
N GLN A 3 6.82 27.09 13.19
CA GLN A 3 6.17 27.86 12.13
C GLN A 3 5.05 27.04 11.45
N GLY A 4 3.86 27.66 11.38
CA GLY A 4 2.55 27.02 11.25
C GLY A 4 2.30 26.13 10.03
N SER A 5 1.26 25.30 10.18
CA SER A 5 0.78 24.27 9.24
C SER A 5 0.30 24.78 7.87
N ARG A 6 0.29 26.10 7.62
CA ARG A 6 -0.24 26.71 6.39
C ARG A 6 0.76 26.87 5.24
N LYS A 7 2.06 26.62 5.45
CA LYS A 7 3.13 26.77 4.43
C LYS A 7 3.71 25.43 3.98
N TRP A 8 2.88 24.39 3.87
CA TRP A 8 3.34 23.05 3.52
C TRP A 8 4.01 23.00 2.13
N HIS A 9 3.56 23.82 1.19
CA HIS A 9 4.13 23.90 -0.16
C HIS A 9 5.56 24.44 -0.16
N GLU A 10 5.90 25.39 0.73
CA GLU A 10 7.28 25.89 0.91
C GLU A 10 8.19 24.81 1.52
N LYS A 11 7.64 23.93 2.37
CA LYS A 11 8.37 22.82 3.02
C LYS A 11 8.44 21.56 2.16
N LEU A 12 7.61 21.45 1.12
CA LEU A 12 7.49 20.27 0.27
C LEU A 12 8.82 19.89 -0.43
N PRO A 13 9.58 20.82 -1.03
CA PRO A 13 10.86 20.48 -1.67
C PRO A 13 11.86 19.87 -0.68
N PHE A 14 11.92 20.41 0.55
CA PHE A 14 12.80 19.92 1.60
C PHE A 14 12.38 18.55 2.12
N ALA A 15 11.08 18.33 2.32
CA ALA A 15 10.54 17.03 2.73
C ALA A 15 10.76 15.95 1.65
N LEU A 16 10.58 16.30 0.38
CA LEU A 16 10.83 15.41 -0.76
C LEU A 16 12.33 15.08 -0.89
N LEU A 17 13.20 16.07 -0.72
CA LEU A 17 14.64 15.87 -0.70
C LEU A 17 15.04 14.91 0.43
N GLY A 18 14.56 15.16 1.65
CA GLY A 18 14.73 14.27 2.80
C GLY A 18 14.25 12.85 2.50
N TYR A 19 13.05 12.69 1.91
CA TYR A 19 12.48 11.39 1.53
C TYR A 19 13.33 10.63 0.51
N ARG A 20 13.93 11.35 -0.46
CA ARG A 20 14.75 10.77 -1.54
C ARG A 20 16.12 10.28 -1.07
N ILE A 21 16.72 10.98 -0.11
CA ILE A 21 18.10 10.74 0.35
C ILE A 21 18.18 9.95 1.68
N THR A 22 17.05 9.67 2.34
CA THR A 22 17.01 8.77 3.50
C THR A 22 16.96 7.32 3.04
N VAL A 23 17.75 6.47 3.70
CA VAL A 23 17.70 5.03 3.48
C VAL A 23 16.39 4.48 4.03
N ARG A 24 15.71 3.66 3.22
CA ARG A 24 14.47 2.99 3.62
C ARG A 24 14.82 1.67 4.28
N THR A 25 14.25 1.42 5.45
CA THR A 25 14.42 0.15 6.17
C THR A 25 13.94 -1.06 5.36
N SER A 26 12.98 -0.90 4.45
CA SER A 26 12.46 -1.98 3.61
C SER A 26 13.37 -2.38 2.45
N THR A 27 14.14 -1.45 1.88
CA THR A 27 15.03 -1.72 0.73
C THR A 27 16.50 -1.66 1.07
N GLY A 28 16.87 -1.14 2.25
CA GLY A 28 18.26 -0.91 2.67
C GLY A 28 18.98 0.12 1.81
N THR A 29 18.26 0.88 0.97
CA THR A 29 18.82 1.84 0.02
C THR A 29 18.06 3.16 0.03
N THR A 30 18.70 4.23 -0.45
CA THR A 30 18.01 5.50 -0.69
C THR A 30 17.18 5.40 -1.96
N LEU A 31 16.04 6.11 -2.00
CA LEU A 31 15.21 6.14 -3.21
C LEU A 31 15.97 6.77 -4.40
N TYR A 32 16.84 7.74 -4.14
CA TYR A 32 17.69 8.35 -5.16
C TYR A 32 18.62 7.33 -5.83
N LEU A 33 19.24 6.44 -5.02
CA LEU A 33 20.12 5.38 -5.52
C LEU A 33 19.36 4.40 -6.43
N LEU A 34 18.10 4.09 -6.13
CA LEU A 34 17.28 3.22 -6.99
C LEU A 34 16.98 3.86 -8.36
N VAL A 35 16.78 5.18 -8.40
CA VAL A 35 16.42 5.91 -9.63
C VAL A 35 17.64 6.20 -10.50
N TYR A 36 18.69 6.74 -9.90
CA TYR A 36 19.86 7.25 -10.64
C TYR A 36 21.06 6.29 -10.61
N ARG A 37 20.95 5.18 -9.88
CA ARG A 37 22.02 4.18 -9.67
C ARG A 37 23.31 4.78 -9.08
N THR A 38 23.25 5.98 -8.53
CA THR A 38 24.35 6.69 -7.89
C THR A 38 23.96 7.14 -6.50
N LYS A 39 24.91 7.11 -5.55
CA LYS A 39 24.66 7.59 -4.19
C LYS A 39 24.50 9.11 -4.23
N SER A 40 23.44 9.64 -3.63
CA SER A 40 23.28 11.08 -3.45
C SER A 40 24.30 11.58 -2.42
N VAL A 41 25.19 12.49 -2.82
CA VAL A 41 26.09 13.18 -1.88
C VAL A 41 25.28 14.28 -1.18
N ILE A 42 25.15 14.20 0.15
CA ILE A 42 24.51 15.27 0.92
C ILE A 42 25.57 16.34 1.22
N PRO A 43 25.25 17.65 1.16
CA PRO A 43 26.20 18.71 1.51
C PRO A 43 26.88 18.53 2.88
N ALA A 44 26.19 17.92 3.85
CA ALA A 44 26.71 17.63 5.19
C ALA A 44 27.74 16.46 5.25
N GLU A 45 27.83 15.62 4.21
CA GLU A 45 28.79 14.51 4.13
C GLU A 45 30.18 14.95 3.65
N VAL A 46 30.31 16.21 3.18
CA VAL A 46 31.58 16.77 2.68
C VAL A 46 32.47 17.30 3.82
N GLU A 47 31.90 17.69 4.96
CA GLU A 47 32.64 18.31 6.09
C GLU A 47 32.85 17.39 7.31
N ILE A 48 32.12 16.27 7.45
CA ILE A 48 32.18 15.40 8.63
C ILE A 48 32.27 13.94 8.17
N PRO A 49 33.16 13.09 8.72
CA PRO A 49 33.06 11.64 8.56
C PRO A 49 31.66 11.20 8.98
N SER A 50 30.85 10.73 8.02
CA SER A 50 29.39 10.81 8.16
C SER A 50 28.84 9.89 9.26
N LEU A 51 28.02 10.46 10.15
CA LEU A 51 27.21 9.74 11.17
C LEU A 51 26.34 8.62 10.58
N ARG A 52 26.09 8.63 9.27
CA ARG A 52 25.35 7.61 8.53
C ARG A 52 25.98 6.22 8.63
N VAL A 53 27.31 6.13 8.56
CA VAL A 53 28.02 4.85 8.70
C VAL A 53 27.89 4.29 10.14
N ILE A 54 27.72 5.17 11.14
CA ILE A 54 27.64 4.80 12.56
C ILE A 54 26.21 4.46 12.98
N VAL A 55 25.19 5.11 12.39
CA VAL A 55 23.77 4.91 12.71
C VAL A 55 23.14 3.75 11.93
N GLU A 56 23.49 3.55 10.66
CA GLU A 56 22.96 2.40 9.87
C GLU A 56 23.45 1.04 10.39
N ALA A 57 24.56 1.00 11.12
CA ALA A 57 25.11 -0.21 11.74
C ALA A 57 24.49 -0.56 13.11
N ARG A 58 23.57 0.27 13.65
CA ARG A 58 22.97 0.10 14.98
C ARG A 58 21.47 0.37 14.95
N ILE A 59 20.70 -0.40 14.18
CA ILE A 59 19.29 -0.57 14.54
C ILE A 59 19.32 -1.30 15.88
N ASP A 60 19.03 -0.58 16.96
CA ASP A 60 19.01 -1.16 18.30
C ASP A 60 17.97 -2.28 18.35
N ASP A 61 18.27 -3.38 19.03
CA ASP A 61 17.37 -4.56 19.09
C ASP A 61 15.96 -4.17 19.57
N ASP A 62 15.88 -3.14 20.41
CA ASP A 62 14.65 -2.56 20.94
C ASP A 62 13.80 -1.87 19.85
N GLU A 63 14.43 -1.17 18.89
CA GLU A 63 13.72 -0.50 17.80
C GLU A 63 13.16 -1.53 16.80
N TRP A 64 13.93 -2.59 16.50
CA TRP A 64 13.45 -3.72 15.70
C TRP A 64 12.28 -4.44 16.38
N LEU A 65 12.39 -4.70 17.69
CA LEU A 65 11.34 -5.37 18.45
C LEU A 65 10.07 -4.53 18.53
N TYR A 66 10.22 -3.20 18.69
CA TYR A 66 9.12 -2.24 18.64
C TYR A 66 8.39 -2.30 17.29
N HIS A 67 9.12 -2.19 16.17
CA HIS A 67 8.53 -2.29 14.84
C HIS A 67 7.83 -3.63 14.60
N ARG A 68 8.42 -4.74 15.06
CA ARG A 68 7.80 -6.07 14.95
C ARG A 68 6.51 -6.18 15.77
N ARG A 69 6.48 -5.61 16.98
CA ARG A 69 5.27 -5.54 17.82
C ARG A 69 4.19 -4.67 17.16
N MET A 70 4.56 -3.52 16.61
CA MET A 70 3.64 -2.65 15.87
C MET A 70 3.06 -3.34 14.63
N ALA A 71 3.89 -3.99 13.81
CA ALA A 71 3.45 -4.72 12.63
C ALA A 71 2.50 -5.88 12.99
N ARG A 72 2.79 -6.62 14.07
CA ARG A 72 1.89 -7.66 14.59
C ARG A 72 0.57 -7.09 15.09
N ALA A 73 0.59 -5.99 15.84
CA ALA A 73 -0.63 -5.35 16.33
C ALA A 73 -1.52 -4.85 15.18
N TYR A 74 -0.91 -4.23 14.16
CA TYR A 74 -1.59 -3.79 12.95
C TYR A 74 -2.19 -4.98 12.17
N ASN A 75 -1.38 -6.01 11.93
CA ASN A 75 -1.80 -7.19 11.17
C ASN A 75 -2.72 -8.16 11.95
N LYS A 76 -2.90 -7.97 13.26
CA LYS A 76 -3.72 -8.86 14.11
C LYS A 76 -5.17 -9.00 13.62
N LYS A 77 -5.71 -7.97 12.96
CA LYS A 77 -7.07 -7.94 12.43
C LYS A 77 -7.15 -8.28 10.93
N VAL A 78 -6.03 -8.58 10.29
CA VAL A 78 -5.99 -8.94 8.87
C VAL A 78 -6.40 -10.40 8.74
N CYS A 79 -7.68 -10.63 8.49
CA CYS A 79 -8.19 -11.95 8.13
C CYS A 79 -7.95 -12.19 6.63
N PRO A 80 -7.11 -13.16 6.23
CA PRO A 80 -6.93 -13.49 4.83
C PRO A 80 -8.24 -13.97 4.22
N ARG A 81 -8.65 -13.35 3.11
CA ARG A 81 -9.82 -13.78 2.34
C ARG A 81 -9.34 -14.70 1.22
N ASN A 82 -9.54 -16.00 1.42
CA ASN A 82 -9.27 -16.98 0.37
C ASN A 82 -10.51 -17.15 -0.49
N PHE A 83 -10.34 -17.21 -1.80
CA PHE A 83 -11.41 -17.45 -2.76
C PHE A 83 -11.02 -18.64 -3.63
N GLU A 84 -12.02 -19.40 -4.05
CA GLU A 84 -11.87 -20.54 -4.95
C GLU A 84 -12.67 -20.29 -6.22
N VAL A 85 -12.25 -20.92 -7.31
CA VAL A 85 -12.98 -20.87 -8.58
C VAL A 85 -14.36 -21.48 -8.40
N GLY A 86 -15.38 -20.82 -8.95
CA GLY A 86 -16.80 -21.20 -8.83
C GLY A 86 -17.52 -20.58 -7.63
N GLN A 87 -16.83 -19.93 -6.69
CA GLN A 87 -17.49 -19.28 -5.56
C GLN A 87 -18.29 -18.04 -5.98
N LEU A 88 -19.46 -17.87 -5.37
CA LEU A 88 -20.26 -16.66 -5.53
C LEU A 88 -19.75 -15.53 -4.64
N VAL A 89 -19.62 -14.35 -5.22
CA VAL A 89 -19.05 -13.19 -4.57
C VAL A 89 -19.75 -11.90 -4.98
N LEU A 90 -19.79 -10.93 -4.07
CA LEU A 90 -20.28 -9.58 -4.34
C LEU A 90 -19.10 -8.64 -4.57
N ARG A 91 -19.21 -7.76 -5.57
CA ARG A 91 -18.21 -6.74 -5.89
C ARG A 91 -18.56 -5.42 -5.22
N ARG A 92 -17.59 -4.74 -4.60
CA ARG A 92 -17.79 -3.41 -4.01
C ARG A 92 -17.88 -2.35 -5.11
N ILE A 93 -18.86 -1.46 -5.00
CA ILE A 93 -19.02 -0.31 -5.89
C ILE A 93 -18.12 0.82 -5.40
N LEU A 94 -17.21 1.31 -6.26
CA LEU A 94 -16.27 2.37 -5.91
C LEU A 94 -16.91 3.75 -6.11
N PRO A 95 -16.51 4.79 -5.32
CA PRO A 95 -17.08 6.13 -5.41
C PRO A 95 -16.89 6.81 -6.78
N HIS A 96 -16.00 6.31 -7.63
CA HIS A 96 -15.76 6.84 -8.97
C HIS A 96 -16.60 6.15 -10.06
N GLN A 97 -17.20 4.99 -9.79
CA GLN A 97 -18.01 4.25 -10.79
C GLN A 97 -19.36 4.95 -11.04
N VAL A 98 -19.91 4.85 -12.25
CA VAL A 98 -21.07 5.65 -12.73
C VAL A 98 -22.41 5.20 -12.09
N GLU A 99 -22.44 4.06 -11.42
CA GLU A 99 -23.64 3.47 -10.82
C GLU A 99 -24.33 4.42 -9.83
N ALA A 100 -25.67 4.35 -9.77
CA ALA A 100 -26.53 5.30 -9.06
C ALA A 100 -26.13 5.46 -7.58
N LYS A 101 -25.47 6.58 -7.26
CA LYS A 101 -25.01 6.90 -5.91
C LYS A 101 -26.06 7.70 -5.16
N GLY A 102 -26.60 7.11 -4.12
CA GLY A 102 -27.51 7.74 -3.19
C GLY A 102 -27.26 7.20 -1.79
N LYS A 103 -27.75 7.90 -0.76
CA LYS A 103 -27.61 7.49 0.65
C LYS A 103 -28.14 6.07 0.92
N PHE A 104 -29.05 5.59 0.08
CA PHE A 104 -29.71 4.29 0.19
C PHE A 104 -29.40 3.33 -0.97
N SER A 105 -28.47 3.69 -1.86
CA SER A 105 -28.05 2.78 -2.92
C SER A 105 -27.22 1.62 -2.34
N PRO A 106 -27.32 0.41 -2.92
CA PRO A 106 -26.44 -0.69 -2.54
C PRO A 106 -24.97 -0.29 -2.74
N ASN A 107 -24.10 -0.68 -1.80
CA ASN A 107 -22.65 -0.50 -1.92
C ASN A 107 -21.94 -1.73 -2.51
N TRP A 108 -22.70 -2.78 -2.77
CA TRP A 108 -22.27 -4.06 -3.30
C TRP A 108 -23.13 -4.41 -4.50
N GLN A 109 -22.50 -4.82 -5.59
CA GLN A 109 -23.14 -5.19 -6.83
C GLN A 109 -23.06 -6.71 -7.00
N GLY A 110 -24.18 -7.27 -7.47
CA GLY A 110 -24.32 -8.55 -8.17
C GLY A 110 -23.78 -9.79 -7.45
N PRO A 111 -24.42 -10.94 -7.53
CA PRO A 111 -23.70 -12.20 -7.38
C PRO A 111 -22.85 -12.43 -8.63
N PHE A 112 -21.54 -12.42 -8.48
CA PHE A 112 -20.59 -12.81 -9.53
C PHE A 112 -19.97 -14.17 -9.18
N VAL A 113 -19.52 -14.90 -10.19
CA VAL A 113 -18.78 -16.16 -10.02
C VAL A 113 -17.29 -15.88 -10.19
N VAL A 114 -16.46 -16.42 -9.28
CA VAL A 114 -15.00 -16.37 -9.44
C VAL A 114 -14.58 -17.35 -10.54
N LYS A 115 -14.10 -16.82 -11.67
CA LYS A 115 -13.61 -17.65 -12.78
C LYS A 115 -12.15 -18.09 -12.60
N LYS A 116 -11.31 -17.18 -12.10
CA LYS A 116 -9.88 -17.43 -11.91
C LYS A 116 -9.35 -16.63 -10.74
N VAL A 117 -8.55 -17.30 -9.92
CA VAL A 117 -7.83 -16.70 -8.80
C VAL A 117 -6.38 -16.51 -9.23
N LEU A 118 -5.86 -15.29 -9.11
CA LEU A 118 -4.46 -14.97 -9.39
C LEU A 118 -3.63 -15.01 -8.10
N SER A 119 -2.32 -15.26 -8.24
CA SER A 119 -1.37 -15.35 -7.12
C SER A 119 -1.22 -14.03 -6.34
N ASN A 120 -1.55 -12.89 -6.96
CA ASN A 120 -1.43 -11.55 -6.38
C ASN A 120 -2.71 -11.05 -5.69
N ARG A 121 -3.59 -11.95 -5.22
CA ARG A 121 -4.90 -11.60 -4.60
C ARG A 121 -5.82 -10.81 -5.54
N ALA A 122 -5.72 -11.03 -6.83
CA ALA A 122 -6.68 -10.52 -7.81
C ALA A 122 -7.55 -11.66 -8.37
N LEU A 123 -8.76 -11.33 -8.78
CA LEU A 123 -9.79 -12.26 -9.21
C LEU A 123 -10.33 -11.83 -10.57
N TYR A 124 -10.53 -12.78 -11.48
CA TYR A 124 -11.42 -12.58 -12.62
C TYR A 124 -12.82 -13.03 -12.24
N LEU A 125 -13.77 -12.12 -12.39
CA LEU A 125 -15.18 -12.37 -12.13
C LEU A 125 -15.93 -12.52 -13.45
N THR A 126 -16.89 -13.44 -13.47
CA THR A 126 -17.88 -13.58 -14.54
C THR A 126 -19.26 -13.33 -13.97
N ASP A 127 -20.12 -12.75 -14.79
CA ASP A 127 -21.55 -12.70 -14.47
C ASP A 127 -22.15 -14.11 -14.50
N ILE A 128 -23.35 -14.27 -13.94
CA ILE A 128 -24.10 -15.53 -13.95
C ILE A 128 -24.36 -15.99 -15.40
N GLU A 129 -24.47 -15.04 -16.32
CA GLU A 129 -24.71 -15.26 -17.75
C GLU A 129 -23.43 -15.57 -18.55
N GLY A 130 -22.25 -15.54 -17.91
CA GLY A 130 -20.98 -15.94 -18.51
C GLY A 130 -20.18 -14.80 -19.16
N GLU A 131 -20.72 -13.58 -19.21
CA GLU A 131 -20.00 -12.40 -19.68
C GLU A 131 -18.87 -12.01 -18.71
N MET A 132 -17.69 -11.78 -19.27
CA MET A 132 -16.47 -11.51 -18.48
C MET A 132 -16.34 -10.04 -18.14
N ALA A 133 -16.04 -9.75 -16.86
CA ALA A 133 -15.39 -8.49 -16.55
C ALA A 133 -13.94 -8.56 -17.07
N GLU A 134 -13.60 -7.74 -18.07
CA GLU A 134 -12.26 -7.72 -18.68
C GLU A 134 -11.14 -7.38 -17.68
N MET A 135 -11.47 -6.75 -16.55
CA MET A 135 -10.51 -6.28 -15.57
C MET A 135 -10.41 -7.19 -14.34
N ALA A 136 -9.18 -7.50 -13.94
CA ALA A 136 -8.91 -8.20 -12.69
C ALA A 136 -9.27 -7.31 -11.48
N ILE A 137 -9.98 -7.87 -10.52
CA ILE A 137 -10.48 -7.16 -9.33
C ILE A 137 -9.68 -7.59 -8.11
N ASN A 138 -9.29 -6.64 -7.26
CA ASN A 138 -8.63 -6.94 -5.99
C ASN A 138 -9.58 -7.71 -5.04
N ALA A 139 -9.10 -8.80 -4.44
CA ALA A 139 -9.84 -9.62 -3.47
C ALA A 139 -10.39 -8.82 -2.28
N ASP A 140 -9.75 -7.71 -1.89
CA ASP A 140 -10.24 -6.82 -0.81
C ASP A 140 -11.50 -6.04 -1.21
N ALA A 141 -11.74 -5.86 -2.50
CA ALA A 141 -12.96 -5.25 -3.04
C ALA A 141 -14.09 -6.27 -3.23
N VAL A 142 -13.92 -7.50 -2.75
CA VAL A 142 -14.85 -8.61 -2.94
C VAL A 142 -15.21 -9.24 -1.60
N LYS A 143 -16.46 -9.71 -1.46
CA LYS A 143 -16.90 -10.52 -0.31
C LYS A 143 -17.65 -11.75 -0.77
N ARG A 144 -17.54 -12.84 -0.02
CA ARG A 144 -18.31 -14.07 -0.31
C ARG A 144 -19.81 -13.79 -0.20
N TYR A 145 -20.56 -14.36 -1.13
CA TYR A 145 -22.02 -14.41 -1.11
C TYR A 145 -22.44 -15.79 -0.62
N TYR A 146 -23.28 -15.83 0.43
CA TYR A 146 -23.84 -17.06 0.98
C TYR A 146 -25.32 -17.09 0.59
N VAL A 147 -25.75 -18.22 0.02
CA VAL A 147 -27.15 -18.52 -0.33
C VAL A 147 -27.84 -19.12 0.88
#